data_AF-A0AAU7N248-F1
#
_entry.id   AF-A0AAU7N248-F1
#
_cell.length_a   1.000
_cell.length_b   1.000
_cell.length_c   1.000
_cell.angle_alpha   90.00
_cell.angle_beta   90.00
_cell.angle_gamma   90.00
#
_symmetry.space_group_name_H-M   'P 1'
#
loop_
_entity.id
_entity.type
_entity.pdbx_description
1 polymer ?
#
loop_
_entity_poly.entity_id
_entity_poly.type
_entity_poly.pdbx_seq_one_letter_code
_entity_poly.pdbx_strand_id
1 'polypeptide(L)'
;MKTRLLILTAIGVSAMGFAQKDEMKTAEKALKDGDAAAAKAALVSAASTIDSAKEKDQAEYYALLGNANYELAKKGDVASFQSALDAYKKVIAVEEASGKEKYTSVAREKMGQMTADLVNAAVEDNNNQKFAEAAEKLYMGYKLSPRDTVYLYYAASSAVNGQHYDEALKYYKELKDLGYNGESVTYTAVNVETGETETMDKSTRDLYVKAGTHKDPKEEVNPSKKPEIVKNIALIYQQMGENEKAIAAYADARAENPDDVNLVLGEANLHYTMGDKEKFKELMGQASAMAPDNPDLLYNIGVINMEQGNLEDARDAYKKALAIDPGYINALLNLSTTYVNEGNGLIDEMNALGTSKADIAKYDELKDKKDSLFREGATVLEDALQSNPDNESILTQLKNIYGALGDNENFMRIKKLLGE
;
A
#
# COMPACT_ATOMS: atom_id res chain seq x y z
N MET A 1 -34.58 8.91 -64.27
CA MET A 1 -34.33 8.23 -62.97
C MET A 1 -33.22 8.89 -62.17
N LYS A 2 -32.08 9.28 -62.75
CA LYS A 2 -30.94 9.88 -62.01
C LYS A 2 -31.28 11.15 -61.21
N THR A 3 -32.11 12.05 -61.73
CA THR A 3 -32.53 13.29 -61.02
C THR A 3 -33.51 13.04 -59.86
N ARG A 4 -34.38 12.02 -59.98
CA ARG A 4 -35.28 11.62 -58.88
C ARG A 4 -34.53 10.88 -57.77
N LEU A 5 -33.51 10.11 -58.13
CA LEU A 5 -32.64 9.45 -57.15
C LEU A 5 -31.85 10.49 -56.34
N LEU A 6 -31.30 11.52 -56.99
CA LEU A 6 -30.57 12.62 -56.34
C LEU A 6 -31.44 13.43 -55.36
N ILE A 7 -32.70 13.71 -55.72
CA ILE A 7 -33.64 14.44 -54.84
C ILE A 7 -34.03 13.59 -53.62
N LEU A 8 -34.26 12.28 -53.79
CA LEU A 8 -34.55 11.37 -52.68
C LEU A 8 -33.36 11.24 -51.70
N THR A 9 -32.13 11.14 -52.20
CA THR A 9 -30.93 11.17 -51.34
C THR A 9 -30.75 12.51 -50.62
N ALA A 10 -31.00 13.64 -51.29
CA ALA A 10 -30.87 14.96 -50.67
C ALA A 10 -31.92 15.19 -49.56
N ILE A 11 -33.16 14.74 -49.76
CA ILE A 11 -34.22 14.78 -48.74
C ILE A 11 -33.84 13.87 -47.56
N GLY A 12 -33.36 12.65 -47.82
CA GLY A 12 -32.92 11.72 -46.78
C GLY A 12 -31.79 12.28 -45.91
N VAL A 13 -30.75 12.87 -46.52
CA VAL A 13 -29.63 13.49 -45.79
C VAL A 13 -30.09 14.71 -44.97
N SER A 14 -31.01 15.52 -45.51
CA SER A 14 -31.56 16.66 -44.75
C SER A 14 -32.40 16.24 -43.55
N ALA A 15 -33.27 15.23 -43.69
CA ALA A 15 -34.13 14.74 -42.62
C ALA A 15 -33.33 14.11 -41.47
N MET A 16 -32.24 13.40 -41.81
CA MET A 16 -31.32 12.85 -40.81
C MET A 16 -30.63 13.94 -39.97
N GLY A 17 -30.21 15.05 -40.60
CA GLY A 17 -29.60 16.17 -39.88
C GLY A 17 -30.54 16.93 -38.94
N PHE A 18 -31.84 16.98 -39.25
CA PHE A 18 -32.84 17.57 -38.34
C PHE A 18 -33.13 16.67 -37.14
N ALA A 19 -33.26 15.36 -37.37
CA ALA A 19 -33.50 14.40 -36.29
C ALA A 19 -32.39 14.43 -35.23
N GLN A 20 -31.11 14.46 -35.64
CA GLN A 20 -29.98 14.57 -34.71
C GLN A 20 -30.06 15.81 -33.80
N LYS A 21 -30.46 16.95 -34.36
CA LYS A 21 -30.55 18.21 -33.60
C LYS A 21 -31.68 18.21 -32.59
N ASP A 22 -32.78 17.56 -32.91
CA ASP A 22 -33.92 17.48 -31.99
C ASP A 22 -33.63 16.51 -30.84
N GLU A 23 -32.91 15.41 -31.09
CA GLU A 23 -32.41 14.53 -30.02
C GLU A 23 -31.40 15.25 -29.11
N MET A 24 -30.45 16.02 -29.67
CA MET A 24 -29.51 16.81 -28.86
C MET A 24 -30.20 17.87 -28.00
N LYS A 25 -31.21 18.58 -28.53
CA LYS A 25 -32.02 19.52 -27.72
C LYS A 25 -32.80 18.81 -26.62
N THR A 26 -33.33 17.63 -26.92
CA THR A 26 -34.03 16.79 -25.93
C THR A 26 -33.08 16.39 -24.80
N ALA A 27 -31.86 15.98 -25.15
CA ALA A 27 -30.82 15.67 -24.19
C ALA A 27 -30.38 16.88 -23.35
N GLU A 28 -30.18 18.03 -23.98
CA GLU A 28 -29.84 19.28 -23.29
C GLU A 28 -30.92 19.68 -22.27
N LYS A 29 -32.19 19.56 -22.65
CA LYS A 29 -33.31 19.83 -21.75
C LYS A 29 -33.33 18.84 -20.58
N ALA A 30 -33.20 17.55 -20.85
CA ALA A 30 -33.18 16.52 -19.81
C ALA A 30 -32.03 16.72 -18.81
N LEU A 31 -30.84 17.15 -19.27
CA LEU A 31 -29.73 17.51 -18.38
C LEU A 31 -30.05 18.71 -17.49
N LYS A 32 -30.69 19.75 -18.03
CA LYS A 32 -31.14 20.91 -17.24
C LYS A 32 -32.16 20.53 -16.17
N ASP A 33 -33.00 19.54 -16.47
CA ASP A 33 -34.00 19.00 -15.55
C ASP A 33 -33.41 17.97 -14.56
N GLY A 34 -32.11 17.68 -14.62
CA GLY A 34 -31.42 16.72 -13.74
C GLY A 34 -31.61 15.24 -14.10
N ASP A 35 -32.22 14.96 -15.26
CA ASP A 35 -32.48 13.62 -15.78
C ASP A 35 -31.41 13.19 -16.79
N ALA A 36 -30.25 12.84 -16.26
CA ALA A 36 -29.12 12.35 -17.04
C ALA A 36 -29.41 11.02 -17.78
N ALA A 37 -30.33 10.19 -17.25
CA ALA A 37 -30.70 8.94 -17.88
C ALA A 37 -31.51 9.19 -19.16
N ALA A 38 -32.52 10.07 -19.10
CA ALA A 38 -33.27 10.49 -20.28
C ALA A 38 -32.37 11.20 -21.30
N ALA A 39 -31.42 12.02 -20.83
CA ALA A 39 -30.47 12.67 -21.72
C ALA A 39 -29.61 11.65 -22.49
N LYS A 40 -29.06 10.66 -21.80
CA LYS A 40 -28.28 9.57 -22.42
C LYS A 40 -29.13 8.79 -23.42
N ALA A 41 -30.38 8.48 -23.08
CA ALA A 41 -31.30 7.76 -23.98
C ALA A 41 -31.57 8.52 -25.29
N ALA A 42 -31.79 9.84 -25.23
CA ALA A 42 -31.96 10.67 -26.43
C ALA A 42 -30.69 10.67 -27.30
N LEU A 43 -29.51 10.75 -26.69
CA LEU A 43 -28.24 10.74 -27.42
C LEU A 43 -27.93 9.37 -28.05
N VAL A 44 -28.38 8.26 -27.47
CA VAL A 44 -28.25 6.93 -28.08
C VAL A 44 -29.02 6.87 -29.42
N SER A 45 -30.18 7.51 -29.51
CA SER A 45 -30.98 7.58 -30.75
C SER A 45 -30.26 8.29 -31.89
N ALA A 46 -29.38 9.25 -31.59
CA ALA A 46 -28.60 9.98 -32.59
C ALA A 46 -27.23 9.34 -32.93
N ALA A 47 -26.77 8.38 -32.12
CA ALA A 47 -25.40 7.85 -32.15
C ALA A 47 -24.98 7.29 -33.51
N SER A 48 -25.84 6.54 -34.19
CA SER A 48 -25.51 5.86 -35.45
C SER A 48 -25.29 6.81 -36.63
N THR A 49 -25.68 8.07 -36.49
CA THR A 49 -25.63 9.05 -37.58
C THR A 49 -24.69 10.23 -37.30
N ILE A 50 -24.20 10.36 -36.07
CA ILE A 50 -23.43 11.53 -35.65
C ILE A 50 -22.08 11.65 -36.37
N ASP A 51 -21.43 10.54 -36.68
CA ASP A 51 -20.13 10.52 -37.38
C ASP A 51 -20.21 11.16 -38.79
N SER A 52 -21.41 11.26 -39.37
CA SER A 52 -21.65 11.91 -40.66
C SER A 52 -22.10 13.38 -40.54
N ALA A 53 -22.31 13.87 -39.32
CA ALA A 53 -22.75 15.24 -39.05
C ALA A 53 -21.59 16.24 -39.21
N LYS A 54 -21.92 17.53 -39.20
CA LYS A 54 -20.91 18.60 -39.19
C LYS A 54 -20.10 18.53 -37.89
N GLU A 55 -18.83 18.94 -37.93
CA GLU A 55 -17.91 18.86 -36.79
C GLU A 55 -18.45 19.60 -35.55
N LYS A 56 -19.13 20.74 -35.76
CA LYS A 56 -19.82 21.46 -34.69
C LYS A 56 -20.91 20.63 -34.02
N ASP A 57 -21.71 19.92 -34.82
CA ASP A 57 -22.83 19.11 -34.33
C ASP A 57 -22.27 17.83 -33.64
N GLN A 58 -21.17 17.27 -34.13
CA GLN A 58 -20.43 16.18 -33.47
C GLN A 58 -19.88 16.61 -32.09
N ALA A 59 -19.21 17.75 -32.02
CA ALA A 59 -18.64 18.27 -30.77
C ALA A 59 -19.74 18.56 -29.73
N GLU A 60 -20.87 19.11 -30.16
CA GLU A 60 -22.05 19.33 -29.30
C GLU A 60 -22.62 18.02 -28.77
N TYR A 61 -22.79 17.02 -29.64
CA TYR A 61 -23.26 15.69 -29.26
C TYR A 61 -22.37 15.05 -28.19
N TYR A 62 -21.05 15.00 -28.43
CA TYR A 62 -20.13 14.36 -27.49
C TYR A 62 -19.99 15.16 -26.19
N ALA A 63 -20.15 16.48 -26.20
CA ALA A 63 -20.19 17.28 -24.98
C ALA A 63 -21.42 16.95 -24.12
N LEU A 64 -22.60 16.84 -24.74
CA LEU A 64 -23.83 16.42 -24.06
C LEU A 64 -23.73 14.98 -23.54
N LEU A 65 -23.13 14.08 -24.32
CA LEU A 65 -22.92 12.69 -23.92
C LEU A 65 -21.96 12.59 -22.74
N GLY A 66 -20.87 13.37 -22.75
CA GLY A 66 -19.94 13.48 -21.64
C GLY A 66 -20.65 13.93 -20.37
N ASN A 67 -21.44 15.01 -20.45
CA ASN A 67 -22.18 15.55 -19.32
C ASN A 67 -23.20 14.55 -18.76
N ALA A 68 -23.96 13.87 -19.63
CA ALA A 68 -24.94 12.87 -19.20
C ALA A 68 -24.28 11.70 -18.45
N ASN A 69 -23.17 11.17 -18.99
CA ASN A 69 -22.46 10.10 -18.31
C ASN A 69 -21.79 10.57 -17.01
N TYR A 70 -21.27 11.79 -16.96
CA TYR A 70 -20.68 12.32 -15.72
C TYR A 70 -21.73 12.49 -14.62
N GLU A 71 -22.92 13.01 -14.93
CA GLU A 71 -24.01 13.12 -13.95
C GLU A 71 -24.55 11.75 -13.50
N LEU A 72 -24.54 10.74 -14.38
CA LEU A 72 -24.84 9.36 -13.99
C LEU A 72 -23.77 8.79 -13.05
N ALA A 73 -22.49 9.07 -13.34
CA ALA A 73 -21.37 8.61 -12.54
C ALA A 73 -21.42 9.16 -11.11
N LYS A 74 -21.76 10.44 -10.97
CA LYS A 74 -21.97 11.07 -9.66
C LYS A 74 -23.13 10.47 -8.86
N LYS A 75 -24.08 9.79 -9.51
CA LYS A 75 -25.18 9.05 -8.88
C LYS A 75 -24.83 7.59 -8.54
N GLY A 76 -23.55 7.21 -8.65
CA GLY A 76 -23.03 5.90 -8.25
C GLY A 76 -22.75 4.93 -9.40
N ASP A 77 -23.01 5.31 -10.65
CA ASP A 77 -22.65 4.48 -11.82
C ASP A 77 -21.18 4.71 -12.20
N VAL A 78 -20.24 4.15 -11.44
CA VAL A 78 -18.79 4.38 -11.59
C VAL A 78 -18.31 4.09 -13.03
N ALA A 79 -18.88 3.09 -13.70
CA ALA A 79 -18.53 2.78 -15.10
C ALA A 79 -18.83 3.94 -16.08
N SER A 80 -19.77 4.83 -15.73
CA SER A 80 -20.10 6.00 -16.55
C SER A 80 -19.01 7.08 -16.54
N PHE A 81 -18.06 7.09 -15.57
CA PHE A 81 -16.91 8.01 -15.64
C PHE A 81 -16.03 7.76 -16.87
N GLN A 82 -15.78 6.50 -17.23
CA GLN A 82 -15.01 6.14 -18.43
C GLN A 82 -15.77 6.56 -19.70
N SER A 83 -17.09 6.33 -19.73
CA SER A 83 -17.94 6.77 -20.83
C SER A 83 -17.93 8.30 -21.01
N ALA A 84 -17.91 9.05 -19.90
CA ALA A 84 -17.81 10.50 -19.91
C ALA A 84 -16.45 10.96 -20.46
N LEU A 85 -15.35 10.34 -20.01
CA LEU A 85 -14.00 10.60 -20.49
C LEU A 85 -13.88 10.41 -22.01
N ASP A 86 -14.35 9.28 -22.51
CA ASP A 86 -14.24 8.96 -23.93
C ASP A 86 -15.02 9.95 -24.79
N ALA A 87 -16.20 10.38 -24.32
CA ALA A 87 -16.97 11.44 -24.97
C ALA A 87 -16.23 12.79 -24.94
N TYR A 88 -15.66 13.22 -23.81
CA TYR A 88 -14.88 14.46 -23.74
C TYR A 88 -13.62 14.42 -24.61
N LYS A 89 -12.92 13.29 -24.69
CA LYS A 89 -11.79 13.10 -25.62
C LYS A 89 -12.22 13.23 -27.08
N LYS A 90 -13.41 12.73 -27.43
CA LYS A 90 -13.99 12.93 -28.77
C LYS A 90 -14.28 14.39 -29.06
N VAL A 91 -14.79 15.17 -28.09
CA VAL A 91 -14.97 16.62 -28.24
C VAL A 91 -13.64 17.28 -28.64
N ILE A 92 -12.59 17.03 -27.84
CA ILE A 92 -11.27 17.62 -28.06
C ILE A 92 -10.74 17.24 -29.45
N ALA A 93 -10.79 15.95 -29.81
CA ALA A 93 -10.29 15.46 -31.09
C ALA A 93 -11.03 16.07 -32.30
N VAL A 94 -12.37 16.19 -32.23
CA VAL A 94 -13.19 16.78 -33.31
C VAL A 94 -12.87 18.26 -33.47
N GLU A 95 -12.79 19.00 -32.37
CA GLU A 95 -12.55 20.45 -32.43
C GLU A 95 -11.12 20.79 -32.85
N GLU A 96 -10.12 20.04 -32.35
CA GLU A 96 -8.71 20.17 -32.77
C GLU A 96 -8.56 19.92 -34.28
N ALA A 97 -9.20 18.87 -34.82
CA ALA A 97 -9.18 18.58 -36.26
C ALA A 97 -9.87 19.67 -37.09
N SER A 98 -10.90 20.30 -36.55
CA SER A 98 -11.67 21.36 -37.25
C SER A 98 -11.06 22.76 -37.14
N GLY A 99 -10.15 22.99 -36.19
CA GLY A 99 -9.62 24.30 -35.84
C GLY A 99 -10.64 25.26 -35.21
N LYS A 100 -11.79 24.76 -34.75
CA LYS A 100 -12.88 25.55 -34.17
C LYS A 100 -13.21 25.07 -32.77
N GLU A 101 -12.61 25.73 -31.77
CA GLU A 101 -12.86 25.42 -30.37
C GLU A 101 -14.13 26.13 -29.87
N LYS A 102 -15.12 25.35 -29.43
CA LYS A 102 -16.32 25.85 -28.74
C LYS A 102 -16.55 25.10 -27.43
N TYR A 103 -16.36 23.78 -27.42
CA TYR A 103 -16.64 22.89 -26.29
C TYR A 103 -15.37 22.34 -25.64
N THR A 104 -14.20 22.48 -26.26
CA THR A 104 -12.92 21.96 -25.77
C THR A 104 -12.57 22.47 -24.37
N SER A 105 -12.67 23.78 -24.12
CA SER A 105 -12.40 24.35 -22.79
C SER A 105 -13.35 23.81 -21.73
N VAL A 106 -14.64 23.67 -22.08
CA VAL A 106 -15.66 23.11 -21.18
C VAL A 106 -15.39 21.63 -20.90
N ALA A 107 -15.02 20.85 -21.92
CA ALA A 107 -14.67 19.44 -21.77
C ALA A 107 -13.45 19.26 -20.85
N ARG A 108 -12.40 20.07 -21.03
CA ARG A 108 -11.21 20.06 -20.14
C ARG A 108 -11.56 20.44 -18.71
N GLU A 109 -12.38 21.47 -18.50
CA GLU A 109 -12.86 21.84 -17.17
C GLU A 109 -13.65 20.70 -16.51
N LYS A 110 -14.56 20.07 -17.25
CA LYS A 110 -15.36 18.93 -16.76
C LYS A 110 -14.48 17.73 -16.41
N MET A 111 -13.47 17.41 -17.22
CA MET A 111 -12.50 16.37 -16.89
C MET A 111 -11.71 16.68 -15.60
N GLY A 112 -11.37 17.95 -15.37
CA GLY A 112 -10.74 18.40 -14.12
C GLY A 112 -11.67 18.22 -12.91
N GLN A 113 -12.92 18.67 -13.01
CA GLN A 113 -13.95 18.48 -11.97
C GLN A 113 -14.17 16.99 -11.66
N MET A 114 -14.25 16.17 -12.71
CA MET A 114 -14.43 14.73 -12.60
C MET A 114 -13.26 14.05 -11.87
N THR A 115 -12.03 14.49 -12.15
CA THR A 115 -10.84 14.02 -11.44
C THR A 115 -10.90 14.38 -9.95
N ALA A 116 -11.25 15.62 -9.62
CA ALA A 116 -11.39 16.07 -8.23
C ALA A 116 -12.48 15.30 -7.47
N ASP A 117 -13.64 15.08 -8.09
CA ASP A 117 -14.73 14.30 -7.51
C ASP A 117 -14.31 12.84 -7.22
N LEU A 118 -13.60 12.21 -8.17
CA LEU A 118 -13.08 10.85 -8.00
C LEU A 118 -12.08 10.75 -6.85
N VAL A 119 -11.15 11.70 -6.76
CA VAL A 119 -10.14 11.73 -5.69
C VAL A 119 -10.80 11.93 -4.33
N ASN A 120 -11.75 12.86 -4.21
CA ASN A 120 -12.49 13.08 -2.97
C ASN A 120 -13.28 11.83 -2.55
N ALA A 121 -13.97 11.18 -3.49
CA ALA A 121 -14.68 9.93 -3.23
C ALA A 121 -13.73 8.79 -2.84
N ALA A 122 -12.55 8.69 -3.46
CA ALA A 122 -11.55 7.70 -3.09
C ALA A 122 -10.98 7.91 -1.68
N VAL A 123 -10.81 9.18 -1.27
CA VAL A 123 -10.39 9.51 0.10
C VAL A 123 -11.47 9.08 1.10
N GLU A 124 -12.74 9.34 0.82
CA GLU A 124 -13.86 8.86 1.64
C GLU A 124 -13.91 7.32 1.70
N ASP A 125 -13.70 6.63 0.58
CA ASP A 125 -13.66 5.18 0.54
C ASP A 125 -12.49 4.62 1.36
N ASN A 126 -11.28 5.19 1.24
CA ASN A 126 -10.12 4.80 2.06
C ASN A 126 -10.40 4.98 3.56
N ASN A 127 -11.00 6.12 3.96
CA ASN A 127 -11.38 6.37 5.36
C ASN A 127 -12.42 5.36 5.88
N ASN A 128 -13.27 4.86 4.99
CA ASN A 128 -14.25 3.81 5.27
C ASN A 128 -13.71 2.38 5.02
N GLN A 129 -12.39 2.23 4.83
CA GLN A 129 -11.72 0.95 4.56
C GLN A 129 -12.19 0.22 3.28
N LYS A 130 -12.84 0.93 2.36
CA LYS A 130 -13.26 0.46 1.03
C LYS A 130 -12.10 0.62 0.04
N PHE A 131 -11.03 -0.12 0.29
CA PHE A 131 -9.75 0.07 -0.39
C PHE A 131 -9.79 -0.28 -1.89
N ALA A 132 -10.61 -1.25 -2.28
CA ALA A 132 -10.80 -1.64 -3.68
C ALA A 132 -11.40 -0.49 -4.49
N GLU A 133 -12.49 0.07 -3.97
CA GLU A 133 -13.25 1.15 -4.59
C GLU A 133 -12.43 2.44 -4.63
N ALA A 134 -11.62 2.69 -3.59
CA ALA A 134 -10.67 3.81 -3.58
C ALA A 134 -9.59 3.64 -4.65
N ALA A 135 -8.99 2.45 -4.76
CA ALA A 135 -7.96 2.15 -5.75
C ALA A 135 -8.47 2.32 -7.19
N GLU A 136 -9.68 1.82 -7.47
CA GLU A 136 -10.33 1.97 -8.77
C GLU A 136 -10.53 3.46 -9.11
N LYS A 137 -11.10 4.25 -8.20
CA LYS A 137 -11.36 5.68 -8.42
C LYS A 137 -10.07 6.49 -8.59
N LEU A 138 -9.02 6.20 -7.82
CA LEU A 138 -7.71 6.84 -7.97
C LEU A 138 -7.05 6.50 -9.30
N TYR A 139 -7.10 5.23 -9.71
CA TYR A 139 -6.59 4.80 -11.00
C TYR A 139 -7.33 5.49 -12.14
N MET A 140 -8.66 5.61 -12.03
CA MET A 140 -9.48 6.37 -12.99
C MET A 140 -9.08 7.85 -13.01
N GLY A 141 -8.91 8.49 -11.85
CA GLY A 141 -8.42 9.87 -11.74
C GLY A 141 -7.10 10.07 -12.47
N TYR A 142 -6.16 9.13 -12.33
CA TYR A 142 -4.93 9.10 -13.13
C TYR A 142 -5.19 8.95 -14.64
N LYS A 143 -6.11 8.08 -15.09
CA LYS A 143 -6.44 7.98 -16.54
C LYS A 143 -7.08 9.25 -17.10
N LEU A 144 -7.73 10.06 -16.26
CA LEU A 144 -8.31 11.36 -16.63
C LEU A 144 -7.24 12.46 -16.71
N SER A 145 -6.34 12.51 -15.74
CA SER A 145 -5.19 13.42 -15.69
C SER A 145 -3.89 12.61 -15.65
N PRO A 146 -3.41 12.06 -16.78
CA PRO A 146 -2.20 11.24 -16.80
C PRO A 146 -0.92 12.03 -16.48
N ARG A 147 -1.02 13.36 -16.35
CA ARG A 147 0.07 14.21 -15.84
C ARG A 147 0.27 14.04 -14.34
N ASP A 148 -0.80 13.76 -13.59
CA ASP A 148 -0.75 13.55 -12.14
C ASP A 148 -0.56 12.07 -11.82
N THR A 149 0.66 11.58 -12.03
CA THR A 149 1.06 10.19 -11.72
C THR A 149 0.96 9.87 -10.23
N VAL A 150 0.81 10.88 -9.37
CA VAL A 150 0.62 10.69 -7.92
C VAL A 150 -0.65 9.87 -7.61
N TYR A 151 -1.71 10.02 -8.41
CA TYR A 151 -2.94 9.25 -8.21
C TYR A 151 -2.74 7.77 -8.52
N LEU A 152 -1.87 7.42 -9.48
CA LEU A 152 -1.51 6.03 -9.74
C LEU A 152 -0.73 5.41 -8.58
N TYR A 153 0.16 6.18 -7.92
CA TYR A 153 0.84 5.75 -6.70
C TYR A 153 -0.15 5.48 -5.56
N TYR A 154 -1.09 6.39 -5.32
CA TYR A 154 -2.12 6.17 -4.30
C TYR A 154 -3.07 5.02 -4.67
N ALA A 155 -3.39 4.82 -5.96
CA ALA A 155 -4.17 3.67 -6.40
C ALA A 155 -3.44 2.34 -6.08
N ALA A 156 -2.13 2.28 -6.34
CA ALA A 156 -1.30 1.12 -6.01
C ALA A 156 -1.28 0.85 -4.50
N SER A 157 -1.12 1.90 -3.68
CA SER A 157 -1.14 1.79 -2.22
C SER A 157 -2.51 1.35 -1.67
N SER A 158 -3.60 1.95 -2.14
CA SER A 158 -4.96 1.52 -1.77
C SER A 158 -5.20 0.06 -2.16
N ALA A 159 -4.78 -0.37 -3.34
CA ALA A 159 -4.92 -1.76 -3.76
C ALA A 159 -4.16 -2.73 -2.83
N VAL A 160 -2.94 -2.39 -2.38
CA VAL A 160 -2.21 -3.18 -1.38
C VAL A 160 -2.96 -3.27 -0.06
N ASN A 161 -3.50 -2.15 0.45
CA ASN A 161 -4.25 -2.12 1.70
C ASN A 161 -5.52 -2.99 1.63
N GLY A 162 -6.15 -3.07 0.45
CA GLY A 162 -7.26 -3.97 0.17
C GLY A 162 -6.87 -5.40 -0.19
N GLN A 163 -5.58 -5.74 -0.19
CA GLN A 163 -5.04 -7.04 -0.62
C GLN A 163 -5.39 -7.40 -2.08
N HIS A 164 -5.65 -6.40 -2.91
CA HIS A 164 -5.87 -6.51 -4.36
C HIS A 164 -4.52 -6.52 -5.09
N TYR A 165 -3.79 -7.62 -4.92
CA TYR A 165 -2.39 -7.75 -5.32
C TYR A 165 -2.16 -7.68 -6.82
N ASP A 166 -3.08 -8.21 -7.64
CA ASP A 166 -2.97 -8.13 -9.11
C ASP A 166 -3.05 -6.68 -9.61
N GLU A 167 -4.02 -5.91 -9.11
CA GLU A 167 -4.19 -4.49 -9.40
C GLU A 167 -3.01 -3.67 -8.88
N ALA A 168 -2.60 -3.90 -7.62
CA ALA A 168 -1.46 -3.23 -7.03
C ALA A 168 -0.19 -3.44 -7.87
N LEU A 169 0.09 -4.69 -8.25
CA LEU A 169 1.25 -5.04 -9.07
C LEU A 169 1.21 -4.36 -10.43
N LYS A 170 0.05 -4.35 -11.08
CA LYS A 170 -0.16 -3.63 -12.34
C LYS A 170 0.15 -2.14 -12.19
N TYR A 171 -0.37 -1.50 -11.15
CA TYR A 171 -0.18 -0.07 -10.93
C TYR A 171 1.28 0.28 -10.58
N TYR A 172 1.95 -0.50 -9.73
CA TYR A 172 3.37 -0.29 -9.42
C TYR A 172 4.28 -0.50 -10.63
N LYS A 173 3.98 -1.49 -11.48
CA LYS A 173 4.71 -1.67 -12.74
C LYS A 173 4.51 -0.49 -13.68
N GLU A 174 3.29 0.01 -13.82
CA GLU A 174 3.04 1.20 -14.64
C GLU A 174 3.80 2.42 -14.09
N LEU A 175 3.87 2.62 -12.77
CA LEU A 175 4.72 3.66 -12.16
C LEU A 175 6.20 3.49 -12.49
N LYS A 176 6.70 2.26 -12.41
CA LYS A 176 8.09 1.93 -12.74
C LYS A 176 8.40 2.21 -14.21
N ASP A 177 7.52 1.80 -15.12
CA ASP A 177 7.66 2.02 -16.57
C ASP A 177 7.59 3.50 -16.95
N LEU A 178 6.79 4.29 -16.22
CA LEU A 178 6.74 5.75 -16.36
C LEU A 178 7.96 6.47 -15.77
N GLY A 179 8.82 5.76 -15.01
CA GLY A 179 9.93 6.36 -14.29
C GLY A 179 9.50 7.29 -13.17
N TYR A 180 8.29 7.12 -12.62
CA TYR A 180 7.80 7.93 -11.51
C TYR A 180 8.71 7.76 -10.28
N ASN A 181 9.19 8.88 -9.76
CA ASN A 181 10.02 8.91 -8.54
C ASN A 181 9.36 9.63 -7.37
N GLY A 182 8.23 10.32 -7.58
CA GLY A 182 7.52 11.05 -6.51
C GLY A 182 8.35 12.13 -5.80
N GLU A 183 9.54 12.46 -6.31
CA GLU A 183 10.39 13.48 -5.72
C GLU A 183 9.73 14.84 -5.90
N SER A 184 9.63 15.58 -4.81
CA SER A 184 9.04 16.90 -4.82
C SER A 184 9.73 17.78 -3.78
N VAL A 185 9.62 19.09 -3.96
CA VAL A 185 10.08 20.05 -2.97
C VAL A 185 8.88 20.83 -2.49
N THR A 186 8.59 20.74 -1.20
CA THR A 186 7.56 21.57 -0.56
C THR A 186 8.19 22.90 -0.18
N TYR A 187 7.63 24.00 -0.68
CA TYR A 187 8.08 25.35 -0.33
C TYR A 187 7.08 25.96 0.65
N THR A 188 7.58 26.36 1.82
CA THR A 188 6.76 27.00 2.84
C THR A 188 7.37 28.32 3.30
N ALA A 189 6.53 29.20 3.83
CA ALA A 189 6.95 30.41 4.53
C ALA A 189 5.89 30.81 5.56
N VAL A 190 6.30 31.55 6.60
CA VAL A 190 5.40 32.02 7.65
C VAL A 190 4.82 33.37 7.25
N ASN A 191 3.50 33.46 7.17
CA ASN A 191 2.80 34.72 6.95
C ASN A 191 3.02 35.65 8.17
N VAL A 192 3.47 36.87 7.92
CA VAL A 192 3.84 37.82 8.99
C VAL A 192 2.62 38.33 9.75
N GLU A 193 1.46 38.43 9.10
CA GLU A 193 0.22 38.93 9.70
C GLU A 193 -0.46 37.86 10.57
N THR A 194 -0.58 36.64 10.04
CA THR A 194 -1.31 35.56 10.72
C THR A 194 -0.42 34.71 11.63
N GLY A 195 0.89 34.68 11.34
CA GLY A 195 1.83 33.76 11.99
C GLY A 195 1.73 32.31 11.51
N GLU A 196 0.88 32.02 10.52
CA GLU A 196 0.68 30.67 9.99
C GLU A 196 1.75 30.30 8.97
N THR A 197 2.11 29.01 8.91
CA THR A 197 2.97 28.49 7.85
C THR A 197 2.12 28.16 6.64
N GLU A 198 2.39 28.84 5.52
CA GLU A 198 1.70 28.63 4.26
C GLU A 198 2.59 27.84 3.30
N THR A 199 1.97 26.94 2.53
CA THR A 199 2.63 26.19 1.44
C THR A 199 2.26 26.81 0.10
N MET A 200 3.24 27.04 -0.77
CA MET A 200 3.03 27.66 -2.09
C MET A 200 4.12 27.22 -3.06
N ASP A 201 4.06 27.64 -4.33
CA ASP A 201 5.17 27.39 -5.25
C ASP A 201 6.38 28.28 -4.92
N LYS A 202 7.58 27.86 -5.35
CA LYS A 202 8.83 28.58 -5.09
C LYS A 202 8.77 30.05 -5.47
N SER A 203 8.20 30.37 -6.64
CA SER A 203 8.21 31.73 -7.17
C SER A 203 7.30 32.65 -6.35
N THR A 204 6.13 32.16 -5.94
CA THR A 204 5.22 32.87 -5.05
C THR A 204 5.83 33.06 -3.66
N ARG A 205 6.44 32.01 -3.11
CA ARG A 205 7.13 32.03 -1.81
C ARG A 205 8.23 33.09 -1.79
N ASP A 206 9.10 33.08 -2.81
CA ASP A 206 10.20 34.04 -2.94
C ASP A 206 9.68 35.48 -3.14
N LEU A 207 8.60 35.66 -3.91
CA LEU A 207 7.97 36.96 -4.11
C LEU A 207 7.39 37.53 -2.81
N TYR A 208 6.68 36.71 -2.04
CA TYR A 208 6.06 37.12 -0.78
C TYR A 208 7.08 37.43 0.30
N VAL A 209 8.15 36.63 0.40
CA VAL A 209 9.28 36.94 1.28
C VAL A 209 9.94 38.24 0.87
N LYS A 210 10.17 38.47 -0.43
CA LYS A 210 10.72 39.73 -0.94
C LYS A 210 9.80 40.93 -0.69
N ALA A 211 8.50 40.73 -0.74
CA ALA A 211 7.49 41.75 -0.43
C ALA A 211 7.35 42.03 1.08
N GLY A 212 7.98 41.21 1.94
CA GLY A 212 7.90 41.34 3.40
C GLY A 212 6.59 40.84 4.01
N THR A 213 5.71 40.23 3.23
CA THR A 213 4.44 39.65 3.73
C THR A 213 4.67 38.28 4.38
N HIS A 214 5.76 37.61 4.02
CA HIS A 214 6.16 36.32 4.57
C HIS A 214 7.61 36.34 5.06
N LYS A 215 7.94 35.46 6.00
CA LYS A 215 9.28 35.27 6.57
C LYS A 215 9.61 33.78 6.71
N ASP A 216 10.84 33.48 7.12
CA ASP A 216 11.31 32.12 7.44
C ASP A 216 11.02 31.07 6.34
N PRO A 217 11.46 31.32 5.08
CA PRO A 217 11.21 30.37 3.99
C PRO A 217 11.90 29.04 4.26
N LYS A 218 11.19 27.93 4.01
CA LYS A 218 11.73 26.57 4.06
C LYS A 218 11.54 25.87 2.73
N GLU A 219 12.46 24.96 2.45
CA GLU A 219 12.40 24.02 1.33
C GLU A 219 12.56 22.63 1.95
N GLU A 220 11.55 21.77 1.80
CA GLU A 220 11.58 20.39 2.26
C GLU A 220 11.65 19.48 1.04
N VAL A 221 12.74 18.72 0.91
CA VAL A 221 12.91 17.74 -0.16
C VAL A 221 12.23 16.45 0.28
N ASN A 222 11.16 16.08 -0.43
CA ASN A 222 10.52 14.80 -0.26
C ASN A 222 11.33 13.73 -1.00
N PRO A 223 11.77 12.66 -0.30
CA PRO A 223 12.63 11.64 -0.89
C PRO A 223 11.91 10.84 -1.96
N SER A 224 12.72 10.18 -2.79
CA SER A 224 12.26 9.31 -3.87
C SER A 224 11.35 8.19 -3.36
N LYS A 225 10.27 7.96 -4.10
CA LYS A 225 9.36 6.83 -3.96
C LYS A 225 9.83 5.59 -4.72
N LYS A 226 10.88 5.68 -5.53
CA LYS A 226 11.42 4.52 -6.27
C LYS A 226 11.74 3.33 -5.36
N PRO A 227 12.48 3.48 -4.24
CA PRO A 227 12.77 2.36 -3.34
C PRO A 227 11.50 1.67 -2.81
N GLU A 228 10.48 2.47 -2.50
CA GLU A 228 9.19 1.97 -2.01
C GLU A 228 8.44 1.18 -3.10
N ILE A 229 8.45 1.67 -4.34
CA ILE A 229 7.79 1.03 -5.49
C ILE A 229 8.40 -0.35 -5.77
N VAL A 230 9.73 -0.43 -5.90
CA VAL A 230 10.40 -1.71 -6.20
C VAL A 230 10.28 -2.70 -5.04
N LYS A 231 10.33 -2.21 -3.79
CA LYS A 231 10.07 -3.01 -2.58
C LYS A 231 8.66 -3.59 -2.59
N ASN A 232 7.65 -2.77 -2.87
CA ASN A 232 6.26 -3.24 -2.91
C ASN A 232 6.03 -4.27 -4.01
N ILE A 233 6.67 -4.15 -5.18
CA ILE A 233 6.62 -5.18 -6.23
C ILE A 233 7.14 -6.53 -5.70
N ALA A 234 8.27 -6.55 -4.99
CA ALA A 234 8.83 -7.77 -4.41
C ALA A 234 7.89 -8.39 -3.35
N LEU A 235 7.39 -7.57 -2.43
CA LEU A 235 6.46 -8.00 -1.39
C LEU A 235 5.15 -8.55 -1.98
N ILE A 236 4.60 -7.90 -3.01
CA ILE A 236 3.38 -8.37 -3.67
C ILE A 236 3.60 -9.74 -4.31
N TYR A 237 4.71 -9.94 -5.04
CA TYR A 237 5.01 -11.26 -5.61
C TYR A 237 5.15 -12.35 -4.53
N GLN A 238 5.78 -12.02 -3.40
CA GLN A 238 5.88 -12.92 -2.27
C GLN A 238 4.49 -13.26 -1.69
N GLN A 239 3.59 -12.28 -1.53
CA GLN A 239 2.22 -12.52 -1.06
C GLN A 239 1.39 -13.37 -2.03
N MET A 240 1.66 -13.25 -3.34
CA MET A 240 1.03 -14.08 -4.36
C MET A 240 1.62 -15.50 -4.47
N GLY A 241 2.69 -15.82 -3.73
CA GLY A 241 3.41 -17.09 -3.83
C GLY A 241 4.20 -17.27 -5.13
N GLU A 242 4.44 -16.18 -5.86
CA GLU A 242 5.15 -16.15 -7.14
C GLU A 242 6.66 -16.05 -6.89
N ASN A 243 7.23 -17.09 -6.28
CA ASN A 243 8.55 -17.08 -5.67
C ASN A 243 9.68 -16.66 -6.61
N GLU A 244 9.74 -17.18 -7.84
CA GLU A 244 10.79 -16.81 -8.79
C GLU A 244 10.72 -15.33 -9.18
N LYS A 245 9.50 -14.79 -9.32
CA LYS A 245 9.29 -13.36 -9.61
C LYS A 245 9.64 -12.50 -8.40
N ALA A 246 9.33 -12.97 -7.19
CA ALA A 246 9.68 -12.30 -5.94
C ALA A 246 11.20 -12.20 -5.78
N ILE A 247 11.96 -13.27 -6.04
CA ILE A 247 13.44 -13.25 -5.99
C ILE A 247 14.00 -12.21 -6.97
N ALA A 248 13.53 -12.21 -8.22
CA ALA A 248 13.97 -11.23 -9.21
C ALA A 248 13.63 -9.79 -8.79
N ALA A 249 12.46 -9.58 -8.19
CA ALA A 249 12.03 -8.28 -7.70
C ALA A 249 12.81 -7.83 -6.45
N TYR A 250 13.20 -8.74 -5.55
CA TYR A 250 14.10 -8.42 -4.44
C TYR A 250 15.48 -7.99 -4.94
N ALA A 251 16.01 -8.64 -5.97
CA ALA A 251 17.29 -8.25 -6.58
C ALA A 251 17.22 -6.82 -7.15
N ASP A 252 16.13 -6.48 -7.84
CA ASP A 252 15.86 -5.13 -8.36
C ASP A 252 15.70 -4.10 -7.22
N ALA A 253 14.96 -4.45 -6.17
CA ALA A 253 14.79 -3.59 -5.00
C ALA A 253 16.11 -3.31 -4.27
N ARG A 254 16.96 -4.33 -4.13
CA ARG A 254 18.30 -4.20 -3.52
C ARG A 254 19.27 -3.42 -4.38
N ALA A 255 19.11 -3.43 -5.70
CA ALA A 255 19.90 -2.59 -6.59
C ALA A 255 19.51 -1.11 -6.46
N GLU A 256 18.23 -0.80 -6.26
CA GLU A 256 17.73 0.56 -6.06
C GLU A 256 18.05 1.10 -4.65
N ASN A 257 18.01 0.23 -3.63
CA ASN A 257 18.29 0.60 -2.23
C ASN A 257 19.18 -0.43 -1.53
N PRO A 258 20.50 -0.42 -1.78
CA PRO A 258 21.43 -1.44 -1.29
C PRO A 258 21.61 -1.46 0.23
N ASP A 259 21.27 -0.35 0.90
CA ASP A 259 21.46 -0.19 2.35
C ASP A 259 20.21 -0.58 3.16
N ASP A 260 19.06 -0.86 2.52
CA ASP A 260 17.86 -1.33 3.22
C ASP A 260 17.98 -2.82 3.59
N VAL A 261 18.47 -3.06 4.80
CA VAL A 261 18.59 -4.41 5.37
C VAL A 261 17.26 -5.18 5.39
N ASN A 262 16.11 -4.50 5.44
CA ASN A 262 14.81 -5.18 5.43
C ASN A 262 14.54 -5.89 4.10
N LEU A 263 15.16 -5.46 2.99
CA LEU A 263 15.09 -6.19 1.73
C LEU A 263 15.82 -7.53 1.82
N VAL A 264 16.95 -7.58 2.52
CA VAL A 264 17.70 -8.82 2.77
C VAL A 264 16.91 -9.74 3.70
N LEU A 265 16.28 -9.21 4.75
CA LEU A 265 15.42 -9.99 5.64
C LEU A 265 14.18 -10.53 4.94
N GLY A 266 13.55 -9.73 4.07
CA GLY A 266 12.40 -10.14 3.25
C GLY A 266 12.74 -11.28 2.29
N GLU A 267 13.86 -11.15 1.56
CA GLU A 267 14.39 -12.19 0.67
C GLU A 267 14.75 -13.46 1.46
N ALA A 268 15.35 -13.33 2.64
CA ALA A 268 15.66 -14.48 3.49
C ALA A 268 14.39 -15.23 3.90
N ASN A 269 13.37 -14.51 4.36
CA ASN A 269 12.08 -15.11 4.70
C ASN A 269 11.46 -15.86 3.51
N LEU A 270 11.55 -15.31 2.30
CA LEU A 270 11.13 -15.99 1.08
C LEU A 270 11.90 -17.30 0.84
N HIS A 271 13.23 -17.31 0.98
CA HIS A 271 14.02 -18.54 0.84
C HIS A 271 13.65 -19.58 1.90
N TYR A 272 13.35 -19.14 3.13
CA TYR A 272 12.86 -20.04 4.16
C TYR A 272 11.53 -20.69 3.79
N THR A 273 10.54 -19.94 3.32
CA THR A 273 9.23 -20.50 2.92
C THR A 273 9.34 -21.45 1.73
N MET A 274 10.37 -21.26 0.88
CA MET A 274 10.74 -22.19 -0.20
C MET A 274 11.47 -23.45 0.29
N GLY A 275 11.88 -23.51 1.56
CA GLY A 275 12.67 -24.60 2.15
C GLY A 275 14.17 -24.50 1.90
N ASP A 276 14.66 -23.41 1.31
CA ASP A 276 16.07 -23.14 1.05
C ASP A 276 16.76 -22.57 2.31
N LYS A 277 17.02 -23.48 3.26
CA LYS A 277 17.62 -23.14 4.55
C LYS A 277 19.04 -22.61 4.44
N GLU A 278 19.79 -23.05 3.44
CA GLU A 278 21.16 -22.58 3.22
C GLU A 278 21.17 -21.11 2.81
N LYS A 279 20.31 -20.73 1.85
CA LYS A 279 20.22 -19.35 1.41
C LYS A 279 19.65 -18.43 2.49
N PHE A 280 18.66 -18.91 3.25
CA PHE A 280 18.16 -18.20 4.43
C PHE A 280 19.30 -17.85 5.40
N LYS A 281 20.16 -18.82 5.75
CA LYS A 281 21.29 -18.60 6.66
C LYS A 281 22.31 -17.62 6.10
N GLU A 282 22.64 -17.74 4.81
CA GLU A 282 23.54 -16.80 4.12
C GLU A 282 23.02 -15.36 4.24
N LEU A 283 21.73 -15.14 3.94
CA LEU A 283 21.11 -13.81 3.97
C LEU A 283 20.97 -13.26 5.39
N MET A 284 20.69 -14.09 6.40
CA MET A 284 20.72 -13.67 7.82
C MET A 284 22.12 -13.22 8.26
N GLY A 285 23.16 -13.92 7.81
CA GLY A 285 24.55 -13.52 8.01
C GLY A 285 24.87 -12.19 7.33
N GLN A 286 24.40 -12.00 6.10
CA GLN A 286 24.54 -10.73 5.38
C GLN A 286 23.84 -9.59 6.12
N ALA A 287 22.59 -9.77 6.55
CA ALA A 287 21.84 -8.75 7.28
C ALA A 287 22.56 -8.36 8.58
N SER A 288 23.05 -9.34 9.35
CA SER A 288 23.83 -9.09 10.56
C SER A 288 25.11 -8.28 10.29
N ALA A 289 25.77 -8.50 9.16
CA ALA A 289 26.98 -7.79 8.77
C ALA A 289 26.73 -6.36 8.27
N MET A 290 25.52 -6.07 7.76
CA MET A 290 25.16 -4.72 7.29
C MET A 290 25.01 -3.72 8.42
N ALA A 291 24.49 -4.14 9.59
CA ALA A 291 24.39 -3.29 10.77
C ALA A 291 24.69 -4.09 12.05
N PRO A 292 25.98 -4.42 12.30
CA PRO A 292 26.38 -5.28 13.41
C PRO A 292 26.16 -4.65 14.79
N ASP A 293 26.07 -3.32 14.86
CA ASP A 293 25.89 -2.56 16.10
C ASP A 293 24.44 -2.07 16.30
N ASN A 294 23.49 -2.61 15.52
CA ASN A 294 22.07 -2.27 15.64
C ASN A 294 21.34 -3.35 16.47
N PRO A 295 21.03 -3.09 17.76
CA PRO A 295 20.37 -4.08 18.62
C PRO A 295 18.95 -4.43 18.15
N ASP A 296 18.21 -3.51 17.53
CA ASP A 296 16.88 -3.77 17.00
C ASP A 296 16.91 -4.72 15.80
N LEU A 297 17.90 -4.55 14.92
CA LEU A 297 18.10 -5.48 13.80
C LEU A 297 18.46 -6.87 14.30
N LEU A 298 19.41 -6.98 15.23
CA LEU A 298 19.81 -8.25 15.81
C LEU A 298 18.66 -8.93 16.54
N TYR A 299 17.85 -8.16 17.26
CA TYR A 299 16.59 -8.64 17.84
C TYR A 299 15.64 -9.19 16.77
N ASN A 300 15.41 -8.45 15.67
CA ASN A 300 14.54 -8.90 14.58
C ASN A 300 15.08 -10.17 13.90
N ILE A 301 16.39 -10.30 13.71
CA ILE A 301 17.03 -11.53 13.22
C ILE A 301 16.77 -12.69 14.19
N GLY A 302 16.83 -12.43 15.50
CA GLY A 302 16.48 -13.40 16.53
C GLY A 302 15.02 -13.84 16.47
N VAL A 303 14.10 -12.88 16.28
CA VAL A 303 12.65 -13.16 16.13
C VAL A 303 12.40 -14.04 14.91
N ILE A 304 12.95 -13.67 13.74
CA ILE A 304 12.81 -14.45 12.51
C ILE A 304 13.34 -15.88 12.73
N ASN A 305 14.53 -16.04 13.30
CA ASN A 305 15.08 -17.37 13.56
C ASN A 305 14.23 -18.18 14.56
N MET A 306 13.67 -17.54 15.59
CA MET A 306 12.80 -18.19 16.57
C MET A 306 11.49 -18.66 15.93
N GLU A 307 10.84 -17.83 15.11
CA GLU A 307 9.63 -18.19 14.34
C GLU A 307 9.88 -19.40 13.42
N GLN A 308 11.10 -19.50 12.90
CA GLN A 308 11.53 -20.61 12.06
C GLN A 308 12.05 -21.85 12.84
N GLY A 309 11.98 -21.83 14.17
CA GLY A 309 12.43 -22.94 15.02
C GLY A 309 13.96 -23.08 15.11
N ASN A 310 14.73 -22.14 14.57
CA ASN A 310 16.19 -22.09 14.67
C ASN A 310 16.59 -21.46 16.02
N LEU A 311 16.29 -22.16 17.12
CA LEU A 311 16.38 -21.61 18.48
C LEU A 311 17.82 -21.20 18.86
N GLU A 312 18.84 -21.93 18.43
CA GLU A 312 20.25 -21.57 18.68
C GLU A 312 20.66 -20.28 17.97
N ASP A 313 20.35 -20.16 16.67
CA ASP A 313 20.64 -18.95 15.90
C ASP A 313 19.88 -17.73 16.48
N ALA A 314 18.66 -17.95 16.99
CA ALA A 314 17.89 -16.93 17.70
C ALA A 314 18.57 -16.50 19.01
N ARG A 315 19.03 -17.45 19.84
CA ARG A 315 19.78 -17.15 21.07
C ARG A 315 21.02 -16.32 20.79
N ASP A 316 21.78 -16.67 19.77
CA ASP A 316 22.99 -15.96 19.39
C ASP A 316 22.69 -14.52 18.97
N ALA A 317 21.62 -14.31 18.19
CA ALA A 317 21.19 -12.98 17.78
C ALA A 317 20.73 -12.13 18.98
N TYR A 318 19.92 -12.69 19.89
CA TYR A 318 19.49 -11.99 21.10
C TYR A 318 20.67 -11.68 22.03
N LYS A 319 21.61 -12.61 22.22
CA LYS A 319 22.83 -12.37 23.01
C LYS A 319 23.67 -11.23 22.42
N LYS A 320 23.79 -11.14 21.10
CA LYS A 320 24.47 -10.02 20.42
C LYS A 320 23.74 -8.69 20.64
N ALA A 321 22.41 -8.68 20.52
CA ALA A 321 21.61 -7.49 20.81
C ALA A 321 21.83 -7.02 22.27
N LEU A 322 21.83 -7.96 23.22
CA LEU A 322 22.04 -7.70 24.65
C LEU A 322 23.47 -7.30 25.01
N ALA A 323 24.46 -7.68 24.20
CA ALA A 323 25.82 -7.20 24.37
C ALA A 323 25.95 -5.70 24.03
N ILE A 324 25.09 -5.18 23.17
CA ILE A 324 25.04 -3.76 22.78
C ILE A 324 24.10 -2.98 23.70
N ASP A 325 22.91 -3.51 23.96
CA ASP A 325 21.93 -2.96 24.90
C ASP A 325 21.51 -4.00 25.94
N PRO A 326 22.20 -4.06 27.09
CA PRO A 326 21.85 -4.98 28.18
C PRO A 326 20.44 -4.77 28.77
N GLY A 327 19.85 -3.60 28.55
CA GLY A 327 18.51 -3.24 29.04
C GLY A 327 17.38 -3.65 28.11
N TYR A 328 17.67 -4.29 26.97
CA TYR A 328 16.66 -4.62 25.97
C TYR A 328 15.70 -5.72 26.44
N ILE A 329 14.63 -5.31 27.13
CA ILE A 329 13.65 -6.20 27.77
C ILE A 329 13.06 -7.23 26.80
N ASN A 330 12.68 -6.83 25.58
CA ASN A 330 12.11 -7.77 24.61
C ASN A 330 13.11 -8.86 24.20
N ALA A 331 14.40 -8.52 24.05
CA ALA A 331 15.43 -9.49 23.74
C ALA A 331 15.68 -10.46 24.92
N LEU A 332 15.60 -9.99 26.17
CA LEU A 332 15.69 -10.83 27.38
C LEU A 332 14.52 -11.83 27.46
N LEU A 333 13.29 -11.33 27.29
CA LEU A 333 12.07 -12.16 27.30
C LEU A 333 12.11 -13.20 26.18
N ASN A 334 12.50 -12.81 24.96
CA ASN A 334 12.58 -13.76 23.85
C ASN A 334 13.74 -14.74 24.00
N LEU A 335 14.89 -14.31 24.53
CA LEU A 335 16.00 -15.21 24.86
C LEU A 335 15.55 -16.28 25.87
N SER A 336 14.88 -15.89 26.96
CA SER A 336 14.27 -16.82 27.92
C SER A 336 13.28 -17.76 27.25
N THR A 337 12.41 -17.22 26.39
CA THR A 337 11.42 -17.97 25.62
C THR A 337 12.06 -19.04 24.73
N THR A 338 13.25 -18.79 24.14
CA THR A 338 13.93 -19.82 23.34
C THR A 338 14.28 -21.08 24.15
N TYR A 339 14.66 -20.94 25.43
CA TYR A 339 14.94 -22.09 26.29
C TYR A 339 13.66 -22.82 26.69
N VAL A 340 12.60 -22.07 27.00
CA VAL A 340 11.29 -22.64 27.31
C VAL A 340 10.71 -23.39 26.11
N ASN A 341 10.82 -22.83 24.90
CA ASN A 341 10.36 -23.48 23.67
C ASN A 341 11.13 -24.77 23.36
N GLU A 342 12.47 -24.77 23.53
CA GLU A 342 13.26 -25.99 23.36
C GLU A 342 12.84 -27.07 24.38
N GLY A 343 12.65 -26.69 25.66
CA GLY A 343 12.20 -27.61 26.69
C GLY A 343 10.80 -28.16 26.41
N ASN A 344 9.88 -27.30 25.98
CA ASN A 344 8.53 -27.72 25.59
C ASN A 344 8.54 -28.71 24.42
N GLY A 345 9.47 -28.57 23.48
CA GLY A 345 9.65 -29.52 22.37
C GLY A 345 9.99 -30.94 22.81
N LEU A 346 10.49 -31.14 24.04
CA LEU A 346 10.78 -32.46 24.59
C LEU A 346 9.53 -33.16 25.14
N ILE A 347 8.44 -32.43 25.39
CA ILE A 347 7.26 -32.95 26.09
C ILE A 347 6.56 -34.05 25.27
N ASP A 348 6.48 -33.90 23.96
CA ASP A 348 5.84 -34.91 23.10
C ASP A 348 6.64 -36.22 23.09
N GLU A 349 7.98 -36.14 23.06
CA GLU A 349 8.85 -37.31 23.21
C GLU A 349 8.65 -37.97 24.58
N MET A 350 8.59 -37.17 25.66
CA MET A 350 8.34 -37.67 27.01
C MET A 350 7.00 -38.39 27.14
N ASN A 351 5.94 -37.86 26.53
CA ASN A 351 4.58 -38.42 26.61
C ASN A 351 4.41 -39.69 25.78
N ALA A 352 5.26 -39.90 24.77
CA ALA A 352 5.22 -41.09 23.93
C ALA A 352 5.90 -42.33 24.57
N LEU A 353 6.60 -42.15 25.69
CA LEU A 353 7.34 -43.21 26.37
C LEU A 353 6.41 -44.22 27.08
N GLY A 354 6.80 -45.49 27.05
CA GLY A 354 6.11 -46.59 27.74
C GLY A 354 6.48 -46.71 29.22
N THR A 355 6.20 -47.88 29.81
CA THR A 355 6.48 -48.17 31.23
C THR A 355 7.67 -49.11 31.42
N SER A 356 8.46 -49.36 30.37
CA SER A 356 9.66 -50.20 30.51
C SER A 356 10.72 -49.49 31.35
N LYS A 357 11.66 -50.26 31.91
CA LYS A 357 12.80 -49.68 32.64
C LYS A 357 13.62 -48.70 31.79
N ALA A 358 13.75 -48.98 30.50
CA ALA A 358 14.45 -48.10 29.56
C ALA A 358 13.68 -46.81 29.31
N ASP A 359 12.35 -46.90 29.16
CA ASP A 359 11.47 -45.74 28.97
C ASP A 359 11.47 -44.83 30.20
N ILE A 360 11.43 -45.39 31.40
CA ILE A 360 11.51 -44.62 32.65
C ILE A 360 12.85 -43.87 32.73
N ALA A 361 13.97 -44.55 32.44
CA ALA A 361 15.28 -43.89 32.42
C ALA A 361 15.36 -42.78 31.37
N LYS A 362 14.75 -42.97 30.20
CA LYS A 362 14.70 -41.94 29.15
C LYS A 362 13.81 -40.76 29.55
N TYR A 363 12.69 -41.03 30.22
CA TYR A 363 11.80 -39.99 30.75
C TYR A 363 12.54 -39.10 31.74
N ASP A 364 13.28 -39.69 32.69
CA ASP A 364 14.06 -38.95 33.68
C ASP A 364 15.14 -38.07 32.99
N GLU A 365 15.84 -38.59 31.99
CA GLU A 365 16.83 -37.83 31.20
C GLU A 365 16.20 -36.61 30.49
N LEU A 366 15.06 -36.82 29.80
CA LEU A 366 14.36 -35.76 29.08
C LEU A 366 13.78 -34.72 30.05
N LYS A 367 13.26 -35.17 31.20
CA LYS A 367 12.78 -34.29 32.26
C LYS A 367 13.91 -33.40 32.79
N ASP A 368 15.07 -33.98 33.09
CA ASP A 368 16.23 -33.22 33.57
C ASP A 368 16.71 -32.22 32.53
N LYS A 369 16.73 -32.60 31.24
CA LYS A 369 17.05 -31.67 30.14
C LYS A 369 16.05 -30.53 30.05
N LYS A 370 14.74 -30.83 30.08
CA LYS A 370 13.66 -29.82 30.06
C LYS A 370 13.79 -28.86 31.24
N ASP A 371 13.96 -29.38 32.45
CA ASP A 371 14.07 -28.57 33.66
C ASP A 371 15.35 -27.72 33.65
N SER A 372 16.46 -28.23 33.10
CA SER A 372 17.68 -27.44 32.88
C SER A 372 17.43 -26.24 31.96
N LEU A 373 16.79 -26.47 30.81
CA LEU A 373 16.46 -25.39 29.86
C LEU A 373 15.56 -24.33 30.53
N PHE A 374 14.56 -24.76 31.31
CA PHE A 374 13.70 -23.82 32.03
C PHE A 374 14.48 -23.00 33.07
N ARG A 375 15.45 -23.62 33.76
CA ARG A 375 16.35 -22.89 34.67
C ARG A 375 17.27 -21.90 33.96
N GLU A 376 17.74 -22.23 32.75
CA GLU A 376 18.50 -21.28 31.93
C GLU A 376 17.65 -20.08 31.54
N GLY A 377 16.42 -20.33 31.08
CA GLY A 377 15.46 -19.27 30.79
C GLY A 377 15.13 -18.40 32.02
N ALA A 378 14.97 -19.01 33.20
CA ALA A 378 14.77 -18.27 34.44
C ALA A 378 16.00 -17.42 34.80
N THR A 379 17.21 -17.96 34.64
CA THR A 379 18.47 -17.27 34.97
C THR A 379 18.61 -15.96 34.19
N VAL A 380 18.35 -16.00 32.88
CA VAL A 380 18.35 -14.79 32.02
C VAL A 380 17.42 -13.70 32.59
N LEU A 381 16.24 -14.09 33.06
CA LEU A 381 15.25 -13.15 33.58
C LEU A 381 15.53 -12.69 35.01
N GLU A 382 16.11 -13.53 35.87
CA GLU A 382 16.57 -13.13 37.20
C GLU A 382 17.68 -12.09 37.11
N ASP A 383 18.64 -12.29 36.19
CA ASP A 383 19.70 -11.32 35.95
C ASP A 383 19.11 -9.98 35.48
N ALA A 384 18.14 -10.01 34.56
CA ALA A 384 17.44 -8.82 34.10
C ALA A 384 16.63 -8.12 35.20
N LEU A 385 16.07 -8.89 36.14
CA LEU A 385 15.27 -8.38 37.26
C LEU A 385 16.12 -7.55 38.23
N GLN A 386 17.43 -7.78 38.31
CA GLN A 386 18.34 -6.99 39.15
C GLN A 386 18.34 -5.50 38.77
N SER A 387 18.25 -5.19 37.47
CA SER A 387 18.15 -3.82 36.96
C SER A 387 16.72 -3.36 36.71
N ASN A 388 15.74 -4.28 36.69
CA ASN A 388 14.35 -4.01 36.35
C ASN A 388 13.37 -4.65 37.36
N PRO A 389 13.46 -4.32 38.66
CA PRO A 389 12.83 -5.09 39.74
C PRO A 389 11.30 -5.15 39.67
N ASP A 390 10.68 -4.14 39.05
CA ASP A 390 9.22 -4.00 38.97
C ASP A 390 8.67 -4.33 37.56
N ASN A 391 9.48 -4.92 36.68
CA ASN A 391 9.04 -5.24 35.31
C ASN A 391 8.03 -6.41 35.33
N GLU A 392 6.75 -6.08 35.14
CA GLU A 392 5.64 -7.02 35.20
C GLU A 392 5.76 -8.17 34.19
N SER A 393 6.29 -7.91 32.98
CA SER A 393 6.46 -8.94 31.95
C SER A 393 7.53 -9.98 32.36
N ILE A 394 8.66 -9.52 32.89
CA ILE A 394 9.74 -10.39 33.41
C ILE A 394 9.20 -11.22 34.58
N LEU A 395 8.55 -10.58 35.56
CA LEU A 395 7.97 -11.25 36.72
C LEU A 395 6.91 -12.29 36.30
N THR A 396 6.04 -11.95 35.35
CA THR A 396 5.02 -12.87 34.85
C THR A 396 5.65 -14.11 34.19
N GLN A 397 6.68 -13.92 33.37
CA GLN A 397 7.36 -15.04 32.72
C GLN A 397 8.13 -15.91 33.73
N LEU A 398 8.84 -15.30 34.69
CA LEU A 398 9.48 -16.03 35.78
C LEU A 398 8.48 -16.87 36.59
N LYS A 399 7.32 -16.29 36.94
CA LYS A 399 6.24 -17.01 37.64
C LYS A 399 5.82 -18.26 36.86
N ASN A 400 5.63 -18.14 35.55
CA ASN A 400 5.23 -19.26 34.70
C ASN A 400 6.33 -20.34 34.64
N ILE A 401 7.60 -19.95 34.51
CA ILE A 401 8.73 -20.87 34.49
C ILE A 401 8.85 -21.63 35.82
N TYR A 402 8.83 -20.94 36.95
CA TYR A 402 8.92 -21.59 38.26
C TYR A 402 7.72 -22.48 38.57
N GLY A 403 6.52 -22.09 38.12
CA GLY A 403 5.34 -22.94 38.21
C GLY A 403 5.51 -24.25 37.43
N ALA A 404 6.07 -24.18 36.22
CA ALA A 404 6.32 -25.35 35.38
C ALA A 404 7.47 -26.25 35.90
N LEU A 405 8.43 -25.66 36.63
CA LEU A 405 9.51 -26.36 37.34
C LEU A 405 9.05 -27.00 38.66
N GLY A 406 7.88 -26.62 39.18
CA GLY A 406 7.46 -26.99 40.54
C GLY A 406 8.28 -26.32 41.65
N ASP A 407 8.98 -25.22 41.35
CA ASP A 407 9.77 -24.46 42.32
C ASP A 407 8.87 -23.52 43.12
N ASN A 408 8.22 -24.08 44.15
CA ASN A 408 7.22 -23.37 44.94
C ASN A 408 7.81 -22.17 45.72
N GLU A 409 9.08 -22.23 46.11
CA GLU A 409 9.74 -21.13 46.82
C GLU A 409 9.86 -19.90 45.92
N ASN A 410 10.48 -20.07 44.75
CA ASN A 410 10.63 -18.97 43.81
C ASN A 410 9.30 -18.53 43.19
N PHE A 411 8.39 -19.47 42.92
CA PHE A 411 7.05 -19.14 42.47
C PHE A 411 6.33 -18.17 43.43
N MET A 412 6.36 -18.47 44.73
CA MET A 412 5.74 -17.61 45.76
C MET A 412 6.49 -16.28 45.93
N ARG A 413 7.82 -16.27 45.78
CA ARG A 413 8.61 -15.03 45.78
C ARG A 413 8.15 -14.09 44.66
N ILE A 414 8.02 -14.60 43.43
CA ILE A 414 7.62 -13.81 42.27
C ILE A 414 6.15 -13.35 42.37
N LYS A 415 5.23 -14.22 42.83
CA LYS A 415 3.83 -13.84 43.10
C LYS A 415 3.73 -12.63 44.03
N LYS A 416 4.52 -12.62 45.10
CA LYS A 416 4.54 -11.50 46.05
C LYS A 416 5.03 -10.20 45.39
N LEU A 417 6.03 -10.27 44.50
CA LEU A 417 6.52 -9.09 43.76
C LEU A 417 5.46 -8.56 42.79
N LEU A 418 4.62 -9.44 42.21
CA LEU A 418 3.46 -9.06 41.40
C LEU A 418 2.25 -8.55 42.22
N GLY A 419 2.26 -8.69 43.55
CA GLY A 419 1.15 -8.32 44.41
C GLY A 419 -0.02 -9.33 44.45
N GLU A 420 0.24 -10.60 44.12
CA GLU A 420 -0.75 -11.70 44.03
C GLU A 420 -0.82 -12.67 45.23
#